data_AF-A0A917ZEC9-F1
#
_entry.id   AF-A0A917ZEC9-F1
#
_cell.length_a   1.000
_cell.length_b   1.000
_cell.length_c   1.000
_cell.angle_alpha   90.00
_cell.angle_beta   90.00
_cell.angle_gamma   90.00
#
_symmetry.space_group_name_H-M   'P 1'
#
loop_
_entity.id
_entity.type
_entity.pdbx_description
1 polymer ?
#
loop_
_entity_poly.entity_id
_entity_poly.type
_entity_poly.pdbx_seq_one_letter_code
_entity_poly.pdbx_strand_id
1 'polypeptide(L)'
;MGQIVEDGLARLRQAIALYREGKTLDDVTAVRLAFDLQIIRIRDEAWLTLETDPATAAALTAMLVDLARHVDDPFLAPVGSLLAVSAWLNGEVGLARRAVATALAVAPSYSMAHLVGHALNHHLPAPRLSAQLPTIEEIDAAMGTPHAGWLRPLQWLLAVYLESHG
;
A
#
# COMPACT_ATOMS: atom_id res chain seq x y z
N MET A 1 0.55 0.01 19.97
CA MET A 1 0.86 0.33 18.56
C MET A 1 1.73 -0.76 17.93
N GLY A 2 2.84 -1.19 18.55
CA GLY A 2 3.69 -2.27 18.02
C GLY A 2 2.93 -3.56 17.69
N GLN A 3 2.10 -4.05 18.61
CA GLN A 3 1.30 -5.27 18.39
C GLN A 3 0.33 -5.18 17.20
N ILE A 4 -0.28 -4.02 16.94
CA ILE A 4 -1.18 -3.82 15.78
C ILE A 4 -0.39 -3.97 14.47
N VAL A 5 0.81 -3.38 14.42
CA VAL A 5 1.68 -3.47 13.24
C VAL A 5 2.18 -4.90 13.05
N GLU A 6 2.60 -5.57 14.13
CA GLU A 6 3.03 -6.97 14.08
C GLU A 6 1.92 -7.89 13.55
N ASP A 7 0.70 -7.75 14.07
CA ASP A 7 -0.46 -8.55 13.65
C ASP A 7 -0.81 -8.29 12.18
N GLY A 8 -0.78 -7.03 11.74
CA GLY A 8 -1.08 -6.67 10.36
C GLY A 8 0.01 -7.12 9.37
N LEU A 9 1.29 -7.05 9.77
CA LEU A 9 2.40 -7.62 8.98
C LEU A 9 2.31 -9.15 8.89
N ALA A 10 1.94 -9.83 9.98
CA ALA A 10 1.70 -11.27 9.96
C ALA A 10 0.55 -11.63 8.99
N ARG A 11 -0.55 -10.86 9.01
CA ARG A 11 -1.69 -11.04 8.09
C ARG A 11 -1.29 -10.83 6.63
N LEU A 12 -0.52 -9.79 6.33
CA LEU A 12 0.01 -9.54 4.98
C LEU A 12 0.82 -10.74 4.48
N ARG A 13 1.77 -11.24 5.28
CA ARG A 13 2.61 -12.40 4.91
C ARG A 13 1.79 -13.67 4.71
N GLN A 14 0.83 -13.94 5.59
CA GLN A 14 -0.08 -15.09 5.46
C GLN A 14 -0.94 -14.99 4.20
N ALA A 15 -1.47 -13.80 3.90
CA ALA A 15 -2.26 -13.58 2.69
C ALA A 15 -1.43 -13.83 1.43
N ILE A 16 -0.20 -13.31 1.36
CA ILE A 16 0.70 -13.56 0.23
C ILE A 16 0.99 -15.06 0.08
N ALA A 17 1.23 -15.78 1.18
CA ALA A 17 1.44 -17.23 1.15
C ALA A 17 0.23 -17.98 0.57
N LEU A 18 -1.00 -17.59 0.96
CA LEU A 18 -2.23 -18.18 0.41
C LEU A 18 -2.35 -17.97 -1.10
N TYR A 19 -2.10 -16.75 -1.60
CA TYR A 19 -2.12 -16.48 -3.03
C TYR A 19 -1.02 -17.22 -3.79
N ARG A 20 0.14 -17.44 -3.16
CA ARG A 20 1.21 -18.25 -3.73
C ARG A 20 0.80 -19.72 -3.89
N GLU A 21 -0.10 -20.21 -3.05
CA GLU A 21 -0.71 -21.53 -3.14
C GLU A 21 -1.95 -21.57 -4.06
N GLY A 22 -2.30 -20.45 -4.72
CA GLY A 22 -3.48 -20.34 -5.58
C GLY A 22 -4.81 -20.27 -4.83
N LYS A 23 -4.78 -19.87 -3.55
CA LYS A 23 -5.98 -19.68 -2.71
C LYS A 23 -6.34 -18.20 -2.61
N THR A 24 -7.57 -17.92 -2.20
CA THR A 24 -8.09 -16.56 -1.99
C THR A 24 -8.34 -16.29 -0.50
N LEU A 25 -8.53 -15.02 -0.15
CA LEU A 25 -8.98 -14.63 1.19
C LEU A 25 -10.50 -14.77 1.32
N ASP A 26 -10.96 -15.00 2.54
CA ASP A 26 -12.35 -14.72 2.91
C ASP A 26 -12.60 -13.20 3.05
N ASP A 27 -13.86 -12.79 2.96
CA ASP A 27 -14.27 -11.37 2.97
C ASP A 27 -13.80 -10.62 4.23
N VAL A 28 -13.87 -11.26 5.41
CA VAL A 28 -13.49 -10.64 6.68
C VAL A 28 -11.99 -10.36 6.71
N THR A 29 -11.19 -11.32 6.24
CA THR A 29 -9.73 -11.19 6.16
C THR A 29 -9.34 -10.19 5.08
N ALA A 30 -10.05 -10.14 3.96
CA ALA A 30 -9.84 -9.16 2.90
C ALA A 30 -10.05 -7.72 3.40
N VAL A 31 -11.18 -7.46 4.08
CA VAL A 31 -11.49 -6.14 4.65
C VAL A 31 -10.46 -5.75 5.72
N ARG A 32 -10.10 -6.68 6.62
CA ARG A 32 -9.07 -6.43 7.63
C ARG A 32 -7.72 -6.11 7.01
N LEU A 33 -7.31 -6.83 5.98
CA LEU A 33 -6.05 -6.56 5.30
C LEU A 33 -6.08 -5.20 4.58
N ALA A 34 -7.18 -4.84 3.93
CA ALA A 34 -7.34 -3.52 3.31
C ALA A 34 -7.27 -2.38 4.34
N PHE A 35 -7.84 -2.60 5.53
CA PHE A 35 -7.68 -1.70 6.68
C PHE A 35 -6.23 -1.61 7.15
N ASP A 36 -5.55 -2.76 7.32
CA ASP A 36 -4.14 -2.82 7.75
C ASP A 36 -3.22 -2.05 6.79
N LEU A 37 -3.50 -2.08 5.48
CA LEU A 37 -2.76 -1.32 4.46
C LEU A 37 -2.92 0.21 4.55
N GLN A 38 -3.81 0.73 5.38
CA GLN A 38 -3.84 2.16 5.71
C GLN A 38 -2.67 2.57 6.63
N ILE A 39 -2.09 1.61 7.35
CA ILE A 39 -0.93 1.84 8.20
C ILE A 39 0.31 1.89 7.31
N ILE A 40 0.94 3.07 7.23
CA ILE A 40 2.10 3.35 6.36
C ILE A 40 3.17 2.26 6.48
N ARG A 41 3.51 1.80 7.69
CA ARG A 41 4.54 0.76 7.87
C ARG A 41 4.19 -0.57 7.18
N ILE A 42 2.92 -0.98 7.18
CA ILE A 42 2.45 -2.23 6.56
C ILE A 42 2.38 -2.05 5.04
N ARG A 43 1.87 -0.92 4.59
CA ARG A 43 1.83 -0.56 3.17
C ARG A 43 3.23 -0.52 2.55
N ASP A 44 4.18 0.07 3.25
CA ASP A 44 5.55 0.20 2.77
C ASP A 44 6.27 -1.17 2.80
N GLU A 45 5.95 -2.06 3.75
CA GLU A 45 6.38 -3.47 3.67
C GLU A 45 5.81 -4.15 2.41
N ALA A 46 4.53 -3.93 2.09
CA ALA A 46 3.92 -4.49 0.89
C ALA A 46 4.60 -3.96 -0.38
N TRP A 47 4.94 -2.66 -0.43
CA TRP A 47 5.73 -2.09 -1.52
C TRP A 47 7.07 -2.81 -1.63
N LEU A 48 7.86 -2.87 -0.56
CA LEU A 48 9.16 -3.56 -0.55
C LEU A 48 9.02 -5.01 -1.03
N THR A 49 7.94 -5.68 -0.64
CA THR A 49 7.65 -7.06 -1.03
C THR A 49 7.42 -7.21 -2.54
N LEU A 50 6.83 -6.21 -3.22
CA LEU A 50 6.70 -6.20 -4.68
C LEU A 50 8.05 -6.19 -5.41
N GLU A 51 9.12 -5.78 -4.74
CA GLU A 51 10.48 -5.75 -5.29
C GLU A 51 11.33 -6.98 -4.90
N THR A 52 10.74 -7.95 -4.21
CA THR A 52 11.43 -9.19 -3.81
C THR A 52 11.44 -10.22 -4.94
N ASP A 53 11.31 -11.51 -4.64
CA ASP A 53 11.32 -12.55 -5.65
C ASP A 53 10.05 -12.47 -6.54
N PRO A 54 10.16 -12.85 -7.83
CA PRO A 54 9.03 -12.73 -8.77
C PRO A 54 7.77 -13.51 -8.36
N ALA A 55 7.91 -14.64 -7.67
CA ALA A 55 6.75 -15.45 -7.29
C ALA A 55 5.96 -14.79 -6.15
N THR A 56 6.67 -14.24 -5.16
CA THR A 56 6.06 -13.46 -4.07
C THR A 56 5.42 -12.17 -4.60
N ALA A 57 6.10 -11.44 -5.50
CA ALA A 57 5.56 -10.25 -6.14
C ALA A 57 4.29 -10.54 -6.96
N ALA A 58 4.27 -11.65 -7.72
CA ALA A 58 3.10 -12.07 -8.48
C ALA A 58 1.91 -12.44 -7.57
N ALA A 59 2.16 -13.17 -6.48
CA ALA A 59 1.13 -13.51 -5.50
C ALA A 59 0.53 -12.26 -4.84
N LEU A 60 1.37 -11.31 -4.43
CA LEU A 60 0.92 -10.02 -3.89
C LEU A 60 0.13 -9.21 -4.93
N THR A 61 0.53 -9.24 -6.20
CA THR A 61 -0.20 -8.55 -7.27
C THR A 61 -1.60 -9.13 -7.48
N ALA A 62 -1.71 -10.47 -7.52
CA ALA A 62 -3.01 -11.14 -7.61
C ALA A 62 -3.90 -10.79 -6.41
N MET A 63 -3.34 -10.78 -5.21
CA MET A 63 -4.04 -10.36 -4.00
C MET A 63 -4.55 -8.91 -4.08
N LEU A 64 -3.72 -7.97 -4.53
CA LEU A 64 -4.11 -6.56 -4.66
C LEU A 64 -5.21 -6.36 -5.69
N VAL A 65 -5.15 -7.09 -6.81
CA VAL A 65 -6.20 -7.09 -7.83
C VAL A 65 -7.51 -7.60 -7.25
N ASP A 66 -7.48 -8.70 -6.50
CA ASP A 66 -8.67 -9.27 -5.88
C ASP A 66 -9.24 -8.33 -4.81
N LEU A 67 -8.40 -7.74 -3.95
CA LEU A 67 -8.83 -6.73 -2.98
C LEU A 67 -9.49 -5.54 -3.68
N ALA A 68 -8.87 -4.99 -4.73
CA ALA A 68 -9.40 -3.82 -5.45
C ALA A 68 -10.79 -4.04 -6.08
N ARG A 69 -11.24 -5.30 -6.24
CA ARG A 69 -12.60 -5.62 -6.72
C ARG A 69 -13.64 -5.77 -5.62
N HIS A 70 -13.22 -6.01 -4.37
CA HIS A 70 -14.13 -6.42 -3.29
C HIS A 70 -14.14 -5.47 -2.09
N VAL A 71 -13.16 -4.58 -1.95
CA VAL A 71 -13.09 -3.63 -0.82
C VAL A 71 -13.91 -2.38 -1.12
N ASP A 72 -14.59 -1.86 -0.10
CA ASP A 72 -15.33 -0.61 -0.19
C ASP A 72 -14.42 0.60 -0.46
N ASP A 73 -14.98 1.65 -1.06
CA ASP A 73 -14.29 2.88 -1.46
C ASP A 73 -13.31 3.45 -0.41
N PRO A 74 -13.63 3.51 0.91
CA PRO A 74 -12.72 4.06 1.91
C PRO A 74 -11.39 3.32 2.06
N PHE A 75 -11.34 2.04 1.67
CA PHE A 75 -10.14 1.19 1.79
C PHE A 75 -9.39 1.01 0.46
N LEU A 76 -9.96 1.52 -0.64
CA LEU A 76 -9.44 1.28 -1.98
C LEU A 76 -8.18 2.09 -2.29
N ALA A 77 -7.98 3.26 -1.67
CA ALA A 77 -6.85 4.14 -1.97
C ALA A 77 -5.45 3.49 -1.74
N PRO A 78 -5.14 2.87 -0.58
CA PRO A 78 -3.87 2.16 -0.38
C PRO A 78 -3.71 0.98 -1.33
N VAL A 79 -4.77 0.19 -1.53
CA VAL A 79 -4.77 -1.01 -2.39
C VAL A 79 -4.51 -0.61 -3.84
N GLY A 80 -5.26 0.37 -4.36
CA GLY A 80 -5.11 0.89 -5.72
C GLY A 80 -3.74 1.53 -5.97
N SER A 81 -3.18 2.21 -4.96
CA SER A 81 -1.83 2.77 -5.05
C SER A 81 -0.76 1.68 -5.14
N LEU A 82 -0.87 0.62 -4.33
CA LEU A 82 0.05 -0.53 -4.39
C LEU A 82 -0.12 -1.32 -5.70
N LEU A 83 -1.35 -1.47 -6.19
CA LEU A 83 -1.61 -2.07 -7.50
C LEU A 83 -0.97 -1.24 -8.62
N ALA A 84 -1.00 0.10 -8.51
CA ALA A 84 -0.33 0.97 -9.45
C ALA A 84 1.19 0.78 -9.45
N VAL A 85 1.81 0.67 -8.27
CA VAL A 85 3.24 0.35 -8.14
C VAL A 85 3.57 -0.99 -8.76
N SER A 86 2.81 -2.04 -8.45
CA SER A 86 3.02 -3.37 -9.04
C SER A 86 2.93 -3.34 -10.57
N ALA A 87 1.86 -2.73 -11.11
CA ALA A 87 1.69 -2.59 -12.55
C ALA A 87 2.86 -1.83 -13.20
N TRP A 88 3.34 -0.77 -12.56
CA TRP A 88 4.47 0.01 -13.03
C TRP A 88 5.78 -0.79 -13.03
N LEU A 89 6.06 -1.54 -11.96
CA LEU A 89 7.21 -2.45 -11.87
C LEU A 89 7.19 -3.54 -12.95
N ASN A 90 6.00 -4.00 -13.33
CA ASN A 90 5.79 -4.97 -14.41
C ASN A 90 5.76 -4.34 -15.83
N GLY A 91 5.94 -3.03 -15.96
CA GLY A 91 5.89 -2.32 -17.24
C GLY A 91 4.48 -2.07 -17.80
N GLU A 92 3.44 -2.40 -17.04
CA GLU A 92 2.03 -2.20 -17.42
C GLU A 92 1.55 -0.77 -17.11
N VAL A 93 2.19 0.22 -17.75
CA VAL A 93 1.95 1.66 -17.51
C VAL A 93 0.48 2.06 -17.61
N GLY A 94 -0.27 1.46 -18.54
CA GLY A 94 -1.70 1.73 -18.71
C GLY A 94 -2.54 1.25 -17.51
N LEU A 95 -2.22 0.08 -16.95
CA LEU A 95 -2.87 -0.41 -15.74
C LEU A 95 -2.47 0.45 -14.54
N ALA A 96 -1.20 0.82 -14.42
CA ALA A 96 -0.71 1.67 -13.35
C ALA A 96 -1.46 3.02 -13.29
N ARG A 97 -1.63 3.68 -14.44
CA ARG A 97 -2.39 4.94 -14.54
C ARG A 97 -3.86 4.78 -14.16
N ARG A 98 -4.52 3.69 -14.59
CA ARG A 98 -5.91 3.43 -14.19
C ARG A 98 -6.03 3.22 -12.69
N ALA A 99 -5.13 2.44 -12.10
CA ALA A 99 -5.13 2.20 -10.65
C ALA A 99 -4.91 3.49 -9.84
N VAL A 100 -4.02 4.39 -10.30
CA VAL A 100 -3.88 5.75 -9.72
C VAL A 100 -5.18 6.54 -9.84
N ALA A 101 -5.80 6.57 -11.02
CA ALA A 101 -7.03 7.31 -11.24
C ALA A 101 -8.18 6.79 -10.35
N THR A 102 -8.32 5.48 -10.22
CA THR A 102 -9.28 4.84 -9.31
C THR A 102 -9.03 5.23 -7.86
N ALA A 103 -7.78 5.18 -7.39
CA ALA A 103 -7.43 5.56 -6.01
C ALA A 103 -7.72 7.04 -5.73
N LEU A 104 -7.44 7.94 -6.69
CA LEU A 104 -7.71 9.37 -6.54
C LEU A 104 -9.20 9.73 -6.69
N ALA A 105 -9.99 8.92 -7.39
CA ALA A 105 -11.43 9.12 -7.48
C ALA A 105 -12.11 8.94 -6.11
N VAL A 106 -11.66 7.97 -5.31
CA VAL A 106 -12.19 7.71 -3.96
C VAL A 106 -11.51 8.56 -2.89
N ALA A 107 -10.23 8.89 -3.06
CA ALA A 107 -9.44 9.67 -2.12
C ALA A 107 -8.56 10.69 -2.86
N PRO A 108 -9.11 11.87 -3.23
CA PRO A 108 -8.43 12.86 -4.07
C PRO A 108 -7.11 13.40 -3.52
N SER A 109 -6.88 13.26 -2.21
CA SER A 109 -5.68 13.72 -1.50
C SER A 109 -4.68 12.59 -1.18
N TYR A 110 -4.93 11.35 -1.62
CA TYR A 110 -4.11 10.22 -1.22
C TYR A 110 -2.68 10.33 -1.73
N SER A 111 -1.74 10.53 -0.80
CA SER A 111 -0.37 10.97 -1.11
C SER A 111 0.41 9.99 -1.99
N MET A 112 0.27 8.69 -1.75
CA MET A 112 0.98 7.68 -2.54
C MET A 112 0.47 7.62 -3.99
N ALA A 113 -0.84 7.77 -4.21
CA ALA A 113 -1.41 7.81 -5.56
C ALA A 113 -0.88 9.02 -6.35
N HIS A 114 -0.76 10.19 -5.69
CA HIS A 114 -0.14 11.38 -6.28
C HIS A 114 1.34 11.17 -6.60
N LEU A 115 2.10 10.55 -5.69
CA LEU A 115 3.51 10.26 -5.90
C LEU A 115 3.72 9.36 -7.12
N VAL A 116 2.97 8.26 -7.21
CA VAL A 116 3.04 7.33 -8.35
C VAL A 116 2.56 8.00 -9.63
N GLY A 117 1.45 8.74 -9.57
CA GLY A 117 0.90 9.48 -10.71
C GLY A 117 1.88 10.53 -11.26
N HIS A 118 2.55 11.28 -10.40
CA HIS A 118 3.57 12.24 -10.77
C HIS A 118 4.74 11.54 -11.48
N ALA A 119 5.26 10.46 -10.91
CA ALA A 119 6.36 9.72 -11.49
C ALA A 119 6.02 9.15 -12.88
N LEU A 120 4.80 8.59 -13.04
CA LEU A 120 4.29 8.13 -14.32
C LEU A 120 4.17 9.27 -15.34
N ASN A 121 3.66 10.45 -14.95
CA ASN A 121 3.52 11.61 -15.84
C ASN A 121 4.87 12.14 -16.33
N HIS A 122 5.91 12.03 -15.52
CA HIS A 122 7.26 12.44 -15.86
C HIS A 122 8.11 11.32 -16.48
N HIS A 123 7.51 10.18 -16.83
CA HIS A 123 8.19 9.03 -17.45
C HIS A 123 9.41 8.56 -16.65
N LEU A 124 9.34 8.68 -15.32
CA LEU A 124 10.40 8.15 -14.47
C LEU A 124 10.44 6.62 -14.61
N PRO A 125 11.62 5.99 -14.51
CA PRO A 125 11.68 4.53 -14.39
C PRO A 125 10.99 4.10 -13.10
N ALA A 126 10.42 2.89 -13.09
CA ALA A 126 9.86 2.33 -11.87
C ALA A 126 10.95 2.28 -10.79
N PRO A 127 10.71 2.84 -9.60
CA PRO A 127 11.71 2.87 -8.56
C PRO A 127 11.99 1.43 -8.14
N ARG A 128 13.26 1.07 -8.07
CA ARG A 128 13.70 -0.06 -7.26
C ARG A 128 14.13 0.50 -5.93
N LEU A 129 13.17 0.72 -5.05
CA LEU A 129 13.41 1.20 -3.69
C LEU A 129 14.38 0.25 -2.96
N SER A 130 14.26 -1.07 -3.13
CA SER A 130 15.20 -2.08 -2.62
C SER A 130 16.67 -1.88 -3.01
N ALA A 131 16.94 -1.26 -4.17
CA ALA A 131 18.29 -0.95 -4.62
C ALA A 131 18.80 0.42 -4.11
N GLN A 132 17.92 1.22 -3.51
CA GLN A 132 18.14 2.65 -3.22
C GLN A 132 17.74 3.05 -1.78
N LEU A 133 17.13 2.15 -1.01
CA LEU A 133 16.64 2.42 0.33
C LEU A 133 17.64 2.04 1.41
N PRO A 134 17.62 2.78 2.53
CA PRO A 134 18.22 2.32 3.75
C PRO A 134 17.53 1.04 4.25
N THR A 135 18.30 0.17 4.88
CA THR A 135 17.83 -0.99 5.65
C THR A 135 16.85 -0.56 6.75
N ILE A 136 16.06 -1.51 7.27
CA ILE A 136 15.14 -1.23 8.38
C ILE A 136 15.88 -0.65 9.59
N GLU A 137 17.10 -1.13 9.87
CA GLU A 137 17.94 -0.57 10.94
C GLU A 137 18.35 0.88 10.68
N GLU A 138 18.65 1.24 9.43
CA GLU A 138 18.97 2.62 9.04
C GLU A 138 17.74 3.53 9.09
N ILE A 139 16.56 3.00 8.74
CA ILE A 139 15.28 3.72 8.86
C ILE A 139 14.94 3.95 10.34
N ASP A 140 15.07 2.93 11.19
CA ASP A 140 14.81 3.03 12.63
C ASP A 140 15.77 4.01 13.30
N ALA A 141 17.05 4.01 12.89
CA ALA A 141 18.04 4.97 13.36
C ALA A 141 17.72 6.41 12.92
N ALA A 142 17.29 6.61 11.67
CA ALA A 142 16.97 7.93 11.14
C ALA A 142 15.67 8.51 11.75
N MET A 143 14.68 7.64 11.98
CA MET A 143 13.39 8.04 12.56
C MET A 143 13.48 8.27 14.07
N GLY A 144 14.37 7.57 14.76
CA GLY A 144 14.58 7.72 16.19
C GLY A 144 13.38 7.25 17.03
N THR A 145 13.28 7.71 18.27
CA THR A 145 12.18 7.32 19.15
C THR A 145 10.82 7.85 18.63
N PRO A 146 9.78 7.00 18.56
CA PRO A 146 8.46 7.41 18.08
C PRO A 146 7.94 8.65 18.81
N HIS A 147 7.51 9.66 18.03
CA HIS A 147 7.01 10.92 18.56
C HIS A 147 5.73 11.37 17.85
N ALA A 148 4.96 12.27 18.48
CA ALA A 148 3.64 12.70 18.02
C ALA A 148 3.63 13.25 16.57
N GLY A 149 4.74 13.83 16.12
CA GLY A 149 4.93 14.29 14.74
C GLY A 149 4.78 13.21 13.65
N TRP A 150 4.91 11.92 13.99
CA TRP A 150 4.68 10.80 13.08
C TRP A 150 3.19 10.60 12.76
N LEU A 151 2.29 11.14 13.58
CA LEU A 151 0.84 11.03 13.42
C LEU A 151 0.22 12.20 12.62
N ARG A 152 1.03 13.13 12.11
CA ARG A 152 0.54 14.27 11.31
C ARG A 152 -0.38 13.86 10.15
N PRO A 153 -0.11 12.78 9.40
CA PRO A 153 -1.03 12.31 8.36
C PRO A 153 -2.41 11.91 8.92
N LEU A 154 -2.44 11.29 10.11
CA LEU A 154 -3.66 10.90 10.82
C LEU A 154 -4.44 12.10 11.36
N GLN A 155 -3.74 13.13 11.85
CA GLN A 155 -4.36 14.39 12.29
C GLN A 155 -5.07 15.11 11.14
N TRP A 156 -4.45 15.13 9.96
CA TRP A 156 -5.04 15.69 8.76
C TRP A 156 -6.29 14.90 8.32
N LEU A 157 -6.23 13.56 8.37
CA LEU A 157 -7.35 12.70 8.04
C LEU A 157 -8.56 12.89 8.99
N LEU A 158 -8.29 13.03 10.28
CA LEU A 158 -9.31 13.30 11.30
C LEU A 158 -9.96 14.67 11.13
N ALA A 159 -9.19 15.69 10.76
CA ALA A 159 -9.73 17.03 10.48
C ALA A 159 -10.71 17.00 9.30
N VAL A 160 -10.34 16.35 8.20
CA VAL A 160 -11.21 16.20 7.01
C VAL A 160 -12.47 15.38 7.32
N TYR A 161 -12.36 14.34 8.15
CA TYR A 161 -13.51 13.53 8.57
C TYR A 161 -14.52 14.33 9.42
N LEU A 162 -14.02 15.09 10.39
CA LEU A 162 -14.86 15.92 11.26
C LEU A 162 -15.54 17.07 10.50
N GLU A 163 -14.88 17.65 9.50
CA GLU A 163 -15.47 18.70 8.66
C GLU A 163 -16.54 18.17 7.69
N SER A 164 -16.47 16.89 7.30
CA SER A 164 -17.43 16.27 6.36
C SER A 164 -18.64 15.61 7.04
N HIS A 165 -18.59 15.43 8.36
CA HIS A 165 -19.60 14.71 9.15
C HIS A 165 -20.03 15.46 10.43
N GLY A 166 -19.76 16.77 10.49
CA GLY A 166 -20.13 17.69 11.58
C GLY A 166 -21.24 18.65 11.21
#